data_AF-A0A366EAY2-F1
#
_entry.id   AF-A0A366EAY2-F1
#
_cell.length_a   1.000
_cell.length_b   1.000
_cell.length_c   1.000
_cell.angle_alpha   90.00
_cell.angle_beta   90.00
_cell.angle_gamma   90.00
#
_symmetry.space_group_name_H-M   'P 1'
#
loop_
_entity.id
_entity.type
_entity.pdbx_description
1 polymer ?
#
loop_
_entity_poly.entity_id
_entity_poly.type
_entity_poly.pdbx_seq_one_letter_code
_entity_poly.pdbx_strand_id
1 'polypeptide(L)'
;MQSLIHITDKQTGLVADYISEKNYWNDVRTIELQNNRDTFDFTTFSDKSFSKYIDDQNRIVVPDRKVGYAEFIIDEHKQALNQNGSHHINVWSTASYLRLKKTKIISPKTTGTDTAAKHVTDTLVDTGWQRGKIAHTGLRTFVIEEHTNPYAFLKRIASEFNLELQFRIAIENGEIVRYVDMLERVGRWRGFEATFGHNLLGIERKSKSSGVVTALLGVSPADADGNVKTSLKYDYQALQRWGVKDSNGQLKHLYAVYYPQSTDQEMTQERLDTLTENELEKRV
;
A
#
# COMPACT_ATOMS: atom_id res chain seq x y z
N MET A 1 -23.02 -1.57 -18.52
CA MET A 1 -22.21 -2.77 -18.26
C MET A 1 -22.70 -3.29 -16.91
N GLN A 2 -23.39 -4.43 -16.88
CA GLN A 2 -23.97 -4.97 -15.65
C GLN A 2 -22.83 -5.35 -14.71
N SER A 3 -22.87 -4.89 -13.45
CA SER A 3 -21.81 -5.22 -12.50
C SER A 3 -22.02 -6.66 -12.01
N LEU A 4 -21.02 -7.53 -12.21
CA LEU A 4 -21.04 -8.94 -11.83
C LEU A 4 -19.90 -9.21 -10.85
N ILE A 5 -20.19 -9.94 -9.77
CA ILE A 5 -19.17 -10.51 -8.89
C ILE A 5 -19.00 -11.97 -9.30
N HIS A 6 -17.86 -12.36 -9.87
CA HIS A 6 -17.59 -13.77 -10.16
C HIS A 6 -17.00 -14.43 -8.93
N ILE A 7 -17.47 -15.63 -8.58
CA ILE A 7 -16.95 -16.43 -7.47
C ILE A 7 -16.08 -17.53 -8.04
N THR A 8 -14.90 -17.73 -7.47
CA THR A 8 -13.92 -18.71 -7.95
C THR A 8 -13.46 -19.61 -6.81
N ASP A 9 -13.27 -20.87 -7.14
CA ASP A 9 -12.91 -21.90 -6.19
C ASP A 9 -11.44 -21.75 -5.74
N LYS A 10 -11.21 -21.91 -4.44
CA LYS A 10 -9.91 -21.71 -3.80
C LYS A 10 -8.80 -22.65 -4.27
N GLN A 11 -9.13 -23.86 -4.73
CA GLN A 11 -8.16 -24.88 -5.13
C GLN A 11 -7.90 -24.85 -6.63
N THR A 12 -8.97 -24.87 -7.42
CA THR A 12 -8.91 -24.97 -8.87
C THR A 12 -8.72 -23.61 -9.54
N GLY A 13 -9.13 -22.52 -8.90
CA GLY A 13 -9.14 -21.18 -9.49
C GLY A 13 -10.17 -20.99 -10.60
N LEU A 14 -11.03 -22.00 -10.85
CA LEU A 14 -12.09 -21.94 -11.85
C LEU A 14 -13.27 -21.14 -11.32
N VAL A 15 -14.01 -20.50 -12.24
CA VAL A 15 -15.25 -19.79 -11.92
C VAL A 15 -16.31 -20.82 -11.49
N ALA A 16 -16.79 -20.69 -10.26
CA ALA A 16 -17.80 -21.56 -9.67
C ALA A 16 -19.23 -21.05 -9.91
N ASP A 17 -19.43 -19.72 -9.82
CA ASP A 17 -20.71 -19.06 -10.07
C ASP A 17 -20.50 -17.53 -10.20
N TYR A 18 -21.58 -16.77 -10.34
CA TYR A 18 -21.56 -15.30 -10.31
C TYR A 18 -22.76 -14.71 -9.55
N ILE A 19 -22.58 -13.50 -9.04
CA ILE A 19 -23.63 -12.69 -8.40
C ILE A 19 -23.93 -11.50 -9.31
N SER A 20 -25.16 -11.45 -9.81
CA SER A 20 -25.65 -10.29 -10.56
C SER A 20 -25.93 -9.11 -9.64
N GLU A 21 -25.79 -7.89 -10.15
CA GLU A 21 -26.07 -6.61 -9.46
C GLU A 21 -27.34 -6.56 -8.61
N LYS A 22 -28.43 -7.20 -9.03
CA LYS A 22 -29.68 -7.28 -8.27
C LYS A 22 -29.63 -8.16 -7.00
N ASN A 23 -28.55 -8.93 -6.83
CA ASN A 23 -28.40 -9.96 -5.78
C ASN A 23 -27.31 -9.60 -4.76
N TYR A 24 -26.71 -8.41 -4.83
CA TYR A 24 -25.81 -7.91 -3.80
C TYR A 24 -26.06 -6.43 -3.53
N TRP A 25 -25.69 -5.97 -2.34
CA TRP A 25 -25.84 -4.58 -1.91
C TRP A 25 -24.80 -4.23 -0.85
N ASN A 26 -24.74 -2.95 -0.46
CA ASN A 26 -23.74 -2.42 0.48
C ASN A 26 -22.31 -2.78 0.08
N ASP A 27 -22.01 -2.82 -1.22
CA ASP A 27 -20.67 -3.09 -1.72
C ASP A 27 -19.77 -1.87 -1.51
N VAL A 28 -18.69 -2.07 -0.76
CA VAL A 28 -17.73 -1.01 -0.42
C VAL A 28 -16.34 -1.53 -0.70
N ARG A 29 -15.61 -0.81 -1.58
CA ARG A 29 -14.17 -0.98 -1.72
C ARG A 29 -13.42 0.06 -0.91
N THR A 30 -12.51 -0.37 -0.05
CA THR A 30 -11.64 0.52 0.73
C THR A 30 -10.19 0.31 0.34
N ILE A 31 -9.52 1.36 -0.15
CA ILE A 31 -8.09 1.35 -0.49
C ILE A 31 -7.36 2.34 0.41
N GLU A 32 -6.42 1.85 1.22
CA GLU A 32 -5.55 2.66 2.08
C GLU A 32 -4.07 2.36 1.75
N LEU A 33 -3.38 3.35 1.18
CA LEU A 33 -1.98 3.21 0.77
C LEU A 33 -1.03 3.04 1.96
N GLN A 34 -1.27 3.77 3.06
CA GLN A 34 -0.41 3.75 4.25
C GLN A 34 -0.39 2.37 4.91
N ASN A 35 -1.57 1.79 5.11
CA ASN A 35 -1.73 0.50 5.78
C ASN A 35 -1.61 -0.70 4.81
N ASN A 36 -1.45 -0.44 3.51
CA ASN A 36 -1.53 -1.44 2.44
C ASN A 36 -2.81 -2.30 2.55
N ARG A 37 -3.95 -1.62 2.74
CA ARG A 37 -5.27 -2.24 2.83
C ARG A 37 -6.02 -2.03 1.53
N ASP A 38 -6.59 -3.09 1.00
CA ASP A 38 -7.49 -3.07 -0.16
C ASP A 38 -8.53 -4.15 0.07
N THR A 39 -9.75 -3.75 0.42
CA THR A 39 -10.85 -4.65 0.76
C THR A 39 -12.05 -4.42 -0.14
N PHE A 40 -12.86 -5.45 -0.33
CA PHE A 40 -14.16 -5.35 -1.00
C PHE A 40 -15.20 -6.10 -0.17
N ASP A 41 -15.99 -5.35 0.58
CA ASP A 41 -16.97 -5.92 1.51
C ASP A 41 -18.36 -5.70 0.92
N PHE A 42 -19.23 -6.70 1.01
CA PHE A 42 -20.59 -6.61 0.47
C PHE A 42 -21.56 -7.51 1.20
N THR A 43 -22.85 -7.34 0.92
CA THR A 43 -23.91 -8.21 1.42
C THR A 43 -24.64 -8.87 0.26
N THR A 44 -25.02 -10.14 0.41
CA THR A 44 -25.78 -10.89 -0.60
C THR A 44 -26.83 -11.81 0.04
N PHE A 45 -27.67 -12.43 -0.77
CA PHE A 45 -28.65 -13.42 -0.31
C PHE A 45 -27.97 -14.73 0.10
N SER A 46 -28.51 -15.41 1.11
CA SER A 46 -27.99 -16.72 1.54
C SER A 46 -28.76 -17.92 0.96
N ASP A 47 -29.80 -17.68 0.16
CA ASP A 47 -30.73 -18.69 -0.35
C ASP A 47 -30.61 -18.91 -1.88
N LYS A 48 -29.57 -18.37 -2.51
CA LYS A 48 -29.35 -18.49 -3.96
C LYS A 48 -28.41 -19.64 -4.29
N SER A 49 -28.43 -20.06 -5.56
CA SER A 49 -27.54 -21.13 -6.05
C SER A 49 -26.06 -20.82 -5.82
N PHE A 50 -25.68 -19.54 -5.89
CA PHE A 50 -24.30 -19.09 -5.68
C PHE A 50 -23.89 -19.08 -4.19
N SER A 51 -24.84 -19.06 -3.25
CA SER A 51 -24.58 -18.82 -1.83
C SER A 51 -23.68 -19.91 -1.22
N LYS A 52 -23.74 -21.15 -1.74
CA LYS A 52 -22.85 -22.26 -1.34
C LYS A 52 -21.37 -22.06 -1.71
N TYR A 53 -21.06 -21.12 -2.60
CA TYR A 53 -19.69 -20.82 -3.00
C TYR A 53 -19.11 -19.60 -2.27
N ILE A 54 -19.91 -18.91 -1.46
CA ILE A 54 -19.44 -17.91 -0.49
C ILE A 54 -18.86 -18.66 0.69
N ASP A 55 -17.58 -19.02 0.56
CA ASP A 55 -16.85 -19.83 1.51
C ASP A 55 -15.45 -19.26 1.71
N ASP A 56 -14.86 -19.54 2.86
CA ASP A 56 -13.55 -19.00 3.22
C ASP A 56 -12.50 -19.46 2.22
N GLN A 57 -11.62 -18.53 1.85
CA GLN A 57 -10.57 -18.67 0.84
C GLN A 57 -11.02 -18.76 -0.62
N ASN A 58 -12.32 -18.92 -0.90
CA ASN A 58 -12.80 -18.67 -2.26
C ASN A 58 -12.57 -17.21 -2.61
N ARG A 59 -12.48 -16.91 -3.91
CA ARG A 59 -12.13 -15.58 -4.38
C ARG A 59 -13.28 -14.97 -5.16
N ILE A 60 -13.37 -13.66 -5.06
CA ILE A 60 -14.32 -12.87 -5.82
C ILE A 60 -13.54 -12.00 -6.82
N VAL A 61 -14.04 -11.95 -8.06
CA VAL A 61 -13.50 -11.09 -9.12
C VAL A 61 -14.55 -10.08 -9.51
N VAL A 62 -14.20 -8.80 -9.36
CA VAL A 62 -15.09 -7.66 -9.59
C VAL A 62 -14.51 -6.75 -10.68
N PRO A 63 -15.36 -6.11 -11.52
CA PRO A 63 -14.90 -5.12 -12.49
C PRO A 63 -14.17 -3.96 -11.81
N ASP A 64 -13.02 -3.58 -12.36
CA ASP A 64 -12.23 -2.43 -11.95
C ASP A 64 -12.06 -1.45 -13.10
N ARG A 65 -12.45 -0.18 -12.88
CA ARG A 65 -12.43 0.86 -13.93
C ARG A 65 -11.02 1.29 -14.39
N LYS A 66 -9.97 0.95 -13.64
CA LYS A 66 -8.57 1.27 -13.93
C LYS A 66 -7.86 0.09 -14.57
N VAL A 67 -8.02 -1.10 -14.01
CA VAL A 67 -7.21 -2.28 -14.37
C VAL A 67 -8.00 -3.38 -15.07
N GLY A 68 -9.31 -3.22 -15.25
CA GLY A 68 -10.20 -4.21 -15.86
C GLY A 68 -10.91 -5.04 -14.79
N TYR A 69 -10.16 -5.79 -13.98
CA TYR A 69 -10.69 -6.59 -12.88
C TYR A 69 -9.79 -6.54 -11.64
N ALA A 70 -10.42 -6.60 -10.47
CA ALA A 70 -9.77 -6.79 -9.18
C ALA A 70 -10.24 -8.10 -8.56
N GLU A 71 -9.34 -8.79 -7.86
CA GLU A 71 -9.63 -10.05 -7.19
C GLU A 71 -9.40 -9.91 -5.68
N PHE A 72 -10.31 -10.47 -4.90
CA PHE A 72 -10.28 -10.49 -3.44
C PHE A 72 -10.50 -11.90 -2.93
N ILE A 73 -9.88 -12.24 -1.82
CA ILE A 73 -10.05 -13.52 -1.11
C ILE A 73 -11.07 -13.30 -0.01
N ILE A 74 -12.09 -14.15 0.07
CA ILE A 74 -13.05 -14.16 1.17
C ILE A 74 -12.30 -14.57 2.43
N ASP A 75 -12.15 -13.62 3.36
CA ASP A 75 -11.49 -13.83 4.64
C ASP A 75 -12.49 -14.30 5.70
N GLU A 76 -13.71 -13.75 5.64
CA GLU A 76 -14.80 -14.07 6.56
C GLU A 76 -16.14 -13.89 5.83
N HIS A 77 -17.09 -14.75 6.16
CA HIS A 77 -18.48 -14.57 5.80
C HIS A 77 -19.38 -14.86 6.99
N LYS A 78 -20.43 -14.06 7.17
CA LYS A 78 -21.40 -14.23 8.26
C LYS A 78 -22.80 -14.32 7.69
N GLN A 79 -23.45 -15.45 7.93
CA GLN A 79 -24.86 -15.62 7.64
C GLN A 79 -25.70 -15.02 8.76
N ALA A 80 -26.65 -14.16 8.39
CA ALA A 80 -27.57 -13.52 9.31
C ALA A 80 -29.01 -13.89 8.95
N LEU A 81 -29.71 -14.44 9.94
CA LEU A 81 -31.13 -14.69 9.92
C LEU A 81 -31.84 -13.53 10.63
N ASN A 82 -32.58 -12.73 9.87
CA ASN A 82 -33.40 -11.68 10.46
C ASN A 82 -34.74 -12.24 10.94
N GLN A 83 -35.31 -11.64 11.99
CA GLN A 83 -36.61 -12.02 12.54
C GLN A 83 -37.76 -11.92 11.52
N ASN A 84 -37.60 -11.09 10.49
CA ASN A 84 -38.55 -10.96 9.38
C ASN A 84 -38.44 -12.08 8.32
N GLY A 85 -37.60 -13.09 8.55
CA GLY A 85 -37.38 -14.20 7.63
C GLY A 85 -36.43 -13.91 6.46
N SER A 86 -35.82 -12.72 6.40
CA SER A 86 -34.78 -12.44 5.38
C SER A 86 -33.45 -13.07 5.77
N HIS A 87 -32.81 -13.72 4.80
CA HIS A 87 -31.52 -14.39 4.99
C HIS A 87 -30.45 -13.74 4.12
N HIS A 88 -29.38 -13.26 4.74
CA HIS A 88 -28.28 -12.60 4.04
C HIS A 88 -26.92 -13.09 4.52
N ILE A 89 -25.91 -12.91 3.67
CA ILE A 89 -24.50 -13.17 3.97
C ILE A 89 -23.77 -11.83 3.89
N ASN A 90 -23.14 -11.43 4.98
CA ASN A 90 -22.12 -10.38 4.96
C ASN A 90 -20.78 -11.03 4.58
N VAL A 91 -20.07 -10.43 3.64
CA VAL A 91 -18.80 -10.94 3.12
C VAL A 91 -17.73 -9.88 3.34
N TRP A 92 -16.63 -10.28 3.98
CA TRP A 92 -15.44 -9.46 4.13
C TRP A 92 -14.29 -10.09 3.36
N SER A 93 -13.61 -9.28 2.55
CA SER A 93 -12.58 -9.80 1.65
C SER A 93 -11.40 -8.84 1.47
N THR A 94 -10.21 -9.42 1.32
CA THR A 94 -8.95 -8.69 1.13
C THR A 94 -8.37 -8.98 -0.24
N ALA A 95 -7.76 -7.97 -0.88
CA ALA A 95 -7.21 -8.10 -2.21
C ALA A 95 -6.20 -9.25 -2.33
N SER A 96 -6.33 -10.08 -3.35
CA SER A 96 -5.62 -11.35 -3.45
C SER A 96 -4.10 -11.18 -3.59
N TYR A 97 -3.64 -10.06 -4.15
CA TYR A 97 -2.22 -9.76 -4.26
C TYR A 97 -1.52 -9.64 -2.90
N LEU A 98 -2.25 -9.35 -1.81
CA LEU A 98 -1.66 -9.31 -0.47
C LEU A 98 -1.23 -10.70 0.02
N ARG A 99 -1.73 -11.78 -0.61
CA ARG A 99 -1.24 -13.14 -0.39
C ARG A 99 0.22 -13.31 -0.82
N LEU A 100 0.75 -12.41 -1.67
CA LEU A 100 2.18 -12.37 -2.02
C LEU A 100 3.10 -12.23 -0.80
N LYS A 101 2.60 -11.71 0.32
CA LYS A 101 3.32 -11.64 1.60
C LYS A 101 3.61 -13.01 2.20
N LYS A 102 2.82 -14.03 1.85
CA LYS A 102 2.82 -15.36 2.47
C LYS A 102 3.20 -16.49 1.51
N THR A 103 3.38 -16.22 0.21
CA THR A 103 3.64 -17.25 -0.82
C THR A 103 5.01 -17.90 -0.70
N LYS A 104 6.06 -17.13 -0.41
CA LYS A 104 7.42 -17.65 -0.23
C LYS A 104 8.28 -16.69 0.56
N ILE A 105 9.37 -17.22 1.11
CA ILE A 105 10.43 -16.45 1.75
C ILE A 105 11.54 -16.19 0.71
N ILE A 106 12.00 -14.95 0.61
CA ILE A 106 13.18 -14.57 -0.15
C ILE A 106 14.32 -14.42 0.85
N SER A 107 15.33 -15.29 0.74
CA SER A 107 16.51 -15.24 1.61
C SER A 107 17.46 -14.09 1.24
N PRO A 108 18.28 -13.63 2.21
CA PRO A 108 19.33 -12.66 1.96
C PRO A 108 20.23 -13.08 0.79
N LYS A 109 20.44 -12.15 -0.14
CA LYS A 109 21.27 -12.32 -1.33
C LYS A 109 21.51 -11.00 -2.04
N THR A 110 22.54 -10.97 -2.86
CA THR A 110 22.72 -9.94 -3.89
C THR A 110 22.20 -10.48 -5.22
N THR A 111 21.34 -9.73 -5.90
CA THR A 111 20.85 -10.10 -7.23
C THR A 111 21.88 -9.77 -8.32
N GLY A 112 21.65 -10.24 -9.55
CA GLY A 112 22.42 -9.77 -10.72
C GLY A 112 22.03 -8.35 -11.11
N THR A 113 22.89 -7.70 -11.91
CA THR A 113 22.62 -6.40 -12.54
C THR A 113 21.63 -6.58 -13.68
N ASP A 114 20.36 -6.29 -13.44
CA ASP A 114 19.27 -6.65 -14.34
C ASP A 114 18.16 -5.59 -14.43
N THR A 115 17.31 -5.73 -15.45
CA THR A 115 16.14 -4.87 -15.66
C THR A 115 15.04 -5.13 -14.62
N ALA A 116 14.14 -4.15 -14.43
CA ALA A 116 12.94 -4.33 -13.60
C ALA A 116 12.12 -5.55 -14.05
N ALA A 117 12.03 -5.81 -15.35
CA ALA A 117 11.25 -6.92 -15.90
C ALA A 117 11.81 -8.28 -15.46
N LYS A 118 13.13 -8.44 -15.40
CA LYS A 118 13.77 -9.66 -14.92
C LYS A 118 13.61 -9.82 -13.41
N HIS A 119 13.86 -8.77 -12.62
CA HIS A 119 13.66 -8.82 -11.17
C HIS A 119 12.22 -9.18 -10.79
N VAL A 120 11.22 -8.62 -11.50
CA VAL A 120 9.81 -9.00 -11.31
C VAL A 120 9.57 -10.47 -11.66
N THR A 121 10.07 -10.93 -12.81
CA THR A 121 9.91 -12.33 -13.24
C THR A 121 10.47 -13.29 -12.19
N ASP A 122 11.70 -13.05 -11.74
CA ASP A 122 12.39 -13.90 -10.76
C ASP A 122 11.68 -13.86 -9.39
N THR A 123 11.13 -12.70 -9.01
CA THR A 123 10.35 -12.54 -7.78
C THR A 123 9.05 -13.34 -7.81
N LEU A 124 8.39 -13.41 -8.97
CA LEU A 124 7.07 -14.03 -9.14
C LEU A 124 7.07 -15.54 -9.36
N VAL A 125 8.23 -16.17 -9.55
CA VAL A 125 8.35 -17.64 -9.64
C VAL A 125 7.58 -18.33 -8.50
N ASP A 126 6.73 -19.30 -8.86
CA ASP A 126 5.89 -20.10 -7.95
C ASP A 126 4.89 -19.31 -7.08
N THR A 127 4.55 -18.08 -7.46
CA THR A 127 3.56 -17.26 -6.72
C THR A 127 2.13 -17.35 -7.26
N GLY A 128 1.94 -17.89 -8.47
CA GLY A 128 0.68 -17.85 -9.20
C GLY A 128 0.37 -16.49 -9.85
N TRP A 129 1.28 -15.52 -9.72
CA TRP A 129 1.26 -14.24 -10.43
C TRP A 129 2.30 -14.26 -11.55
N GLN A 130 2.02 -13.54 -12.63
CA GLN A 130 2.87 -13.45 -13.82
C GLN A 130 3.33 -12.01 -14.05
N ARG A 131 4.47 -11.86 -14.74
CA ARG A 131 4.92 -10.55 -15.21
C ARG A 131 3.94 -10.03 -16.26
N GLY A 132 3.39 -8.85 -16.02
CA GLY A 132 2.59 -8.12 -16.99
C GLY A 132 3.43 -7.08 -17.75
N LYS A 133 2.89 -5.86 -17.85
CA LYS A 133 3.52 -4.72 -18.52
C LYS A 133 4.54 -4.08 -17.59
N ILE A 134 5.81 -4.10 -17.98
CA ILE A 134 6.90 -3.46 -17.23
C ILE A 134 7.49 -2.38 -18.12
N ALA A 135 7.49 -1.13 -17.64
CA ALA A 135 8.13 -0.02 -18.32
C ALA A 135 9.63 -0.31 -18.52
N HIS A 136 10.18 0.17 -19.64
CA HIS A 136 11.61 -0.01 -19.91
C HIS A 136 12.42 0.87 -18.95
N THR A 137 13.40 0.28 -18.30
CA THR A 137 14.26 0.96 -17.32
C THR A 137 15.71 0.53 -17.48
N GLY A 138 16.62 1.22 -16.78
CA GLY A 138 18.02 0.83 -16.69
C GLY A 138 18.22 -0.51 -15.97
N LEU A 139 19.48 -0.80 -15.64
CA LEU A 139 19.86 -2.00 -14.89
C LEU A 139 20.12 -1.65 -13.43
N ARG A 140 19.72 -2.53 -12.51
CA ARG A 140 20.01 -2.39 -11.07
C ARG A 140 20.35 -3.72 -10.44
N THR A 141 21.10 -3.64 -9.35
CA THR A 141 21.42 -4.72 -8.44
C THR A 141 20.77 -4.44 -7.09
N PHE A 142 20.16 -5.46 -6.48
CA PHE A 142 19.55 -5.36 -5.16
C PHE A 142 20.35 -6.19 -4.16
N VAL A 143 20.72 -5.56 -3.05
CA VAL A 143 21.25 -6.26 -1.87
C VAL A 143 20.09 -6.47 -0.91
N ILE A 144 19.74 -7.73 -0.67
CA ILE A 144 18.71 -8.16 0.28
C ILE A 144 19.45 -8.68 1.50
N GLU A 145 19.45 -7.90 2.58
CA GLU A 145 20.21 -8.22 3.80
C GLU A 145 19.42 -9.11 4.76
N GLU A 146 18.10 -8.95 4.80
CA GLU A 146 17.19 -9.70 5.66
C GLU A 146 16.17 -10.51 4.86
N HIS A 147 15.62 -11.55 5.50
CA HIS A 147 14.52 -12.31 4.91
C HIS A 147 13.35 -11.40 4.57
N THR A 148 12.81 -11.54 3.36
CA THR A 148 11.67 -10.76 2.89
C THR A 148 10.65 -11.63 2.16
N ASN A 149 9.60 -11.01 1.62
CA ASN A 149 8.55 -11.69 0.86
C ASN A 149 8.36 -11.02 -0.52
N PRO A 150 7.76 -11.72 -1.49
CA PRO A 150 7.51 -11.18 -2.83
C PRO A 150 6.83 -9.82 -2.85
N TYR A 151 5.81 -9.60 -2.01
CA TYR A 151 5.09 -8.32 -2.00
C TYR A 151 6.00 -7.14 -1.61
N ALA A 152 6.75 -7.29 -0.52
CA ALA A 152 7.68 -6.27 -0.05
C ALA A 152 8.80 -6.03 -1.07
N PHE A 153 9.32 -7.07 -1.68
CA PHE A 153 10.38 -6.94 -2.67
C PHE A 153 9.89 -6.29 -3.97
N LEU A 154 8.68 -6.60 -4.45
CA LEU A 154 8.06 -5.91 -5.60
C LEU A 154 7.89 -4.41 -5.35
N LYS A 155 7.48 -4.01 -4.14
CA LYS A 155 7.43 -2.58 -3.76
C LYS A 155 8.79 -1.92 -3.82
N ARG A 156 9.84 -2.60 -3.33
CA ARG A 156 11.22 -2.10 -3.37
C ARG A 156 11.71 -1.95 -4.81
N ILE A 157 11.46 -2.95 -5.66
CA ILE A 157 11.79 -2.89 -7.09
C ILE A 157 11.10 -1.67 -7.73
N ALA A 158 9.79 -1.52 -7.54
CA ALA A 158 9.04 -0.38 -8.09
C ALA A 158 9.64 0.96 -7.61
N SER A 159 9.93 1.10 -6.31
CA SER A 159 10.52 2.31 -5.74
C SER A 159 11.91 2.63 -6.32
N GLU A 160 12.82 1.66 -6.38
CA GLU A 160 14.19 1.91 -6.84
C GLU A 160 14.25 2.18 -8.34
N PHE A 161 13.33 1.61 -9.12
CA PHE A 161 13.18 1.94 -10.54
C PHE A 161 12.32 3.18 -10.82
N ASN A 162 11.78 3.84 -9.79
CA ASN A 162 10.85 4.96 -9.92
C ASN A 162 9.63 4.62 -10.81
N LEU A 163 9.04 3.45 -10.56
CA LEU A 163 7.84 2.94 -11.21
C LEU A 163 6.71 2.81 -10.20
N GLU A 164 5.48 2.84 -10.71
CA GLU A 164 4.27 2.57 -9.96
C GLU A 164 3.84 1.10 -10.14
N LEU A 165 3.66 0.41 -9.02
CA LEU A 165 3.26 -0.99 -8.95
C LEU A 165 1.74 -1.13 -9.12
N GLN A 166 1.30 -2.01 -10.02
CA GLN A 166 -0.12 -2.27 -10.27
C GLN A 166 -0.40 -3.77 -10.37
N PHE A 167 -1.44 -4.22 -9.69
CA PHE A 167 -1.94 -5.59 -9.80
C PHE A 167 -3.16 -5.63 -10.71
N ARG A 168 -3.18 -6.56 -11.65
CA ARG A 168 -4.24 -6.67 -12.66
C ARG A 168 -4.69 -8.11 -12.81
N ILE A 169 -6.00 -8.29 -12.94
CA ILE A 169 -6.62 -9.58 -13.24
C ILE A 169 -7.14 -9.57 -14.67
N ALA A 170 -6.91 -10.65 -15.40
CA ALA A 170 -7.47 -10.89 -16.72
C ALA A 170 -8.20 -12.24 -16.73
N ILE A 171 -9.20 -12.36 -17.60
CA ILE A 171 -9.87 -13.62 -17.90
C ILE A 171 -9.43 -14.00 -19.31
N GLU A 172 -8.63 -15.05 -19.42
CA GLU A 172 -8.04 -15.52 -20.68
C GLU A 172 -8.44 -16.98 -20.87
N ASN A 173 -9.11 -17.29 -21.99
CA ASN A 173 -9.64 -18.64 -22.28
C ASN A 173 -10.51 -19.24 -21.15
N GLY A 174 -11.21 -18.39 -20.39
CA GLY A 174 -12.03 -18.82 -19.24
C GLY A 174 -11.24 -19.02 -17.94
N GLU A 175 -9.94 -18.80 -17.95
CA GLU A 175 -9.07 -18.89 -16.77
C GLU A 175 -8.70 -17.51 -16.23
N ILE A 176 -8.47 -17.44 -14.92
CA ILE A 176 -8.05 -16.21 -14.26
C ILE A 176 -6.52 -16.12 -14.27
N VAL A 177 -6.02 -15.12 -14.99
CA VAL A 177 -4.59 -14.80 -15.06
C VAL A 177 -4.31 -13.55 -14.23
N ARG A 178 -3.26 -13.62 -13.40
CA ARG A 178 -2.90 -12.57 -12.44
C ARG A 178 -1.59 -11.94 -12.87
N TYR A 179 -1.60 -10.65 -13.12
CA TYR A 179 -0.45 -9.91 -13.61
C TYR A 179 0.04 -8.88 -12.61
N VAL A 180 1.36 -8.75 -12.51
CA VAL A 180 2.02 -7.60 -11.89
C VAL A 180 2.56 -6.71 -13.01
N ASP A 181 2.02 -5.50 -13.09
CA ASP A 181 2.47 -4.45 -13.97
C ASP A 181 3.34 -3.45 -13.16
N MET A 182 4.34 -2.84 -13.81
CA MET A 182 5.14 -1.73 -13.28
C MET A 182 5.19 -0.63 -14.35
N LEU A 183 4.59 0.51 -14.07
CA LEU A 183 4.35 1.58 -15.04
C LEU A 183 5.06 2.86 -14.60
N GLU A 184 5.44 3.74 -15.52
CA GLU A 184 5.99 5.05 -15.14
C GLU A 184 4.98 5.90 -14.35
N ARG A 185 3.70 5.72 -14.64
CA ARG A 185 2.59 6.39 -13.97
C ARG A 185 1.31 5.56 -14.05
N VAL A 186 0.65 5.32 -12.92
CA VAL A 186 -0.69 4.72 -12.88
C VAL A 186 -1.72 5.85 -12.98
N GLY A 187 -2.52 5.77 -14.05
CA GLY A 187 -3.56 6.74 -14.34
C GLY A 187 -3.11 7.85 -15.27
N ARG A 188 -4.12 8.51 -15.85
CA ARG A 188 -3.95 9.62 -16.79
C ARG A 188 -4.74 10.82 -16.27
N TRP A 189 -4.25 12.02 -16.56
CA TRP A 189 -5.07 13.22 -16.39
C TRP A 189 -6.37 13.05 -17.19
N ARG A 190 -7.51 13.18 -16.51
CA ARG A 190 -8.84 13.00 -17.11
C ARG A 190 -9.54 14.33 -17.43
N GLY A 191 -8.85 15.46 -17.28
CA GLY A 191 -9.45 16.78 -17.50
C GLY A 191 -10.40 17.24 -16.39
N PHE A 192 -10.45 16.52 -15.26
CA PHE A 192 -11.30 16.89 -14.12
C PHE A 192 -10.50 17.70 -13.11
N GLU A 193 -10.84 18.97 -12.99
CA GLU A 193 -10.44 19.83 -11.89
C GLU A 193 -11.58 19.86 -10.86
N ALA A 194 -11.26 19.68 -9.57
CA ALA A 194 -12.24 19.81 -8.50
C ALA A 194 -12.31 21.29 -8.10
N THR A 195 -13.43 21.96 -8.38
CA THR A 195 -13.65 23.38 -8.09
C THR A 195 -14.80 23.52 -7.11
N PHE A 196 -14.59 24.33 -6.07
CA PHE A 196 -15.60 24.62 -5.05
C PHE A 196 -16.86 25.21 -5.69
N GLY A 197 -18.04 24.70 -5.35
CA GLY A 197 -19.32 25.20 -5.87
C GLY A 197 -19.72 24.68 -7.26
N HIS A 198 -18.90 23.85 -7.92
CA HIS A 198 -19.30 23.15 -9.15
C HIS A 198 -19.43 21.65 -8.94
N ASN A 199 -18.31 20.95 -8.74
CA ASN A 199 -18.23 19.49 -8.65
C ASN A 199 -17.65 19.01 -7.30
N LEU A 200 -17.42 19.93 -6.36
CA LEU A 200 -16.95 19.66 -5.01
C LEU A 200 -18.05 20.08 -4.01
N LEU A 201 -18.79 19.09 -3.47
CA LEU A 201 -19.87 19.32 -2.50
C LEU A 201 -19.37 19.81 -1.15
N GLY A 202 -18.14 19.43 -0.78
CA GLY A 202 -17.50 19.83 0.45
C GLY A 202 -16.05 19.37 0.47
N ILE A 203 -15.23 20.08 1.23
CA ILE A 203 -13.85 19.70 1.53
C ILE A 203 -13.62 19.94 3.00
N GLU A 204 -13.15 18.92 3.69
CA GLU A 204 -12.68 19.05 5.06
C GLU A 204 -11.16 18.94 5.02
N ARG A 205 -10.48 20.01 5.44
CA ARG A 205 -9.03 20.01 5.61
C ARG A 205 -8.71 19.91 7.09
N LYS A 206 -8.20 18.75 7.50
CA LYS A 206 -7.65 18.57 8.84
C LYS A 206 -6.16 18.92 8.84
N SER A 207 -5.78 20.01 9.48
CA SER A 207 -4.38 20.36 9.75
C SER A 207 -4.02 20.00 11.19
N LYS A 208 -2.92 19.28 11.40
CA LYS A 208 -2.40 18.96 12.74
C LYS A 208 -1.06 19.67 12.91
N SER A 209 -1.01 20.68 13.79
CA SER A 209 0.20 21.48 14.05
C SER A 209 0.91 21.11 15.36
N SER A 210 0.42 20.09 16.09
CA SER A 210 0.96 19.73 17.41
C SER A 210 2.39 19.19 17.40
N GLY A 211 2.90 18.76 16.23
CA GLY A 211 4.24 18.19 16.08
C GLY A 211 5.26 19.14 15.44
N VAL A 212 4.87 20.40 15.24
CA VAL A 212 5.70 21.42 14.61
C VAL A 212 6.92 21.74 15.46
N VAL A 213 8.11 21.67 14.86
CA VAL A 213 9.39 22.07 15.50
C VAL A 213 10.19 22.93 14.53
N THR A 214 11.00 23.83 15.04
CA THR A 214 11.85 24.71 14.21
C THR A 214 13.34 24.51 14.51
N ALA A 215 13.67 23.61 15.43
CA ALA A 215 15.01 23.08 15.66
C ALA A 215 14.92 21.62 16.13
N LEU A 216 15.82 20.77 15.65
CA LEU A 216 15.84 19.34 15.98
C LEU A 216 17.24 18.89 16.36
N LEU A 217 17.35 18.26 17.54
CA LEU A 217 18.57 17.60 18.01
C LEU A 217 18.50 16.11 17.69
N GLY A 218 19.25 15.65 16.69
CA GLY A 218 19.51 14.24 16.44
C GLY A 218 20.54 13.68 17.42
N VAL A 219 20.29 12.49 17.95
CA VAL A 219 21.19 11.77 18.86
C VAL A 219 21.40 10.36 18.33
N SER A 220 22.64 9.97 18.02
CA SER A 220 22.94 8.62 17.54
C SER A 220 22.69 7.57 18.62
N PRO A 221 22.55 6.28 18.24
CA PRO A 221 22.79 5.18 19.17
C PRO A 221 24.16 5.34 19.84
N ALA A 222 24.29 4.79 21.05
CA ALA A 222 25.57 4.71 21.72
C ALA A 222 26.49 3.73 20.98
N ASP A 223 27.76 4.09 20.81
CA ASP A 223 28.80 3.18 20.32
C ASP A 223 29.17 2.14 21.40
N ALA A 224 30.13 1.26 21.08
CA ALA A 224 30.58 0.20 21.99
C ALA A 224 31.13 0.72 23.33
N ASP A 225 31.62 1.97 23.35
CA ASP A 225 32.16 2.64 24.54
C ASP A 225 31.11 3.51 25.26
N GLY A 226 29.87 3.54 24.76
CA GLY A 226 28.77 4.31 25.33
C GLY A 226 28.69 5.76 24.87
N ASN A 227 29.52 6.18 23.90
CA ASN A 227 29.49 7.56 23.41
C ASN A 227 28.37 7.76 22.39
N VAL A 228 27.76 8.95 22.41
CA VAL A 228 26.73 9.36 21.46
C VAL A 228 27.19 10.56 20.66
N LYS A 229 26.88 10.55 19.37
CA LYS A 229 27.04 11.69 18.48
C LYS A 229 25.76 12.52 18.48
N THR A 230 25.87 13.83 18.32
CA THR A 230 24.71 14.73 18.25
C THR A 230 24.76 15.61 17.01
N SER A 231 23.59 15.97 16.48
CA SER A 231 23.44 16.88 15.34
C SER A 231 22.31 17.85 15.62
N LEU A 232 22.58 19.15 15.62
CA LEU A 232 21.56 20.17 15.85
C LEU A 232 21.28 20.93 14.54
N LYS A 233 20.04 20.85 14.08
CA LYS A 233 19.57 21.50 12.84
C LYS A 233 18.49 22.53 13.14
N TYR A 234 18.47 23.61 12.37
CA TYR A 234 17.55 24.73 12.53
C TYR A 234 16.82 25.00 11.22
N ASP A 235 15.53 25.31 11.32
CA ASP A 235 14.76 25.89 10.21
C ASP A 235 14.35 27.32 10.59
N TYR A 236 15.08 28.28 10.03
CA TYR A 236 14.81 29.70 10.25
C TYR A 236 13.56 30.20 9.52
N GLN A 237 13.17 29.59 8.39
CA GLN A 237 11.92 29.95 7.74
C GLN A 237 10.72 29.50 8.58
N ALA A 238 10.77 28.29 9.12
CA ALA A 238 9.78 27.80 10.07
C ALA A 238 9.78 28.61 11.37
N LEU A 239 10.94 29.05 11.87
CA LEU A 239 11.02 29.99 13.01
C LEU A 239 10.26 31.29 12.75
N GLN A 240 10.38 31.88 11.55
CA GLN A 240 9.64 33.11 11.22
C GLN A 240 8.13 32.88 11.18
N ARG A 241 7.69 31.68 10.77
CA ARG A 241 6.27 31.34 10.69
C ARG A 241 5.67 30.99 12.04
N TRP A 242 6.41 30.27 12.88
CA TRP A 242 5.84 29.55 14.04
C TRP A 242 6.60 29.78 15.36
N GLY A 243 7.73 30.48 15.33
CA GLY A 243 8.45 30.85 16.53
C GLY A 243 7.60 31.73 17.44
N VAL A 244 7.71 31.49 18.75
CA VAL A 244 7.04 32.32 19.76
C VAL A 244 8.04 33.36 20.26
N LYS A 245 7.60 34.62 20.37
CA LYS A 245 8.43 35.69 20.91
C LYS A 245 8.60 35.53 22.42
N ASP A 246 9.82 35.72 22.89
CA ASP A 246 10.09 35.88 24.33
C ASP A 246 9.69 37.28 24.83
N SER A 247 9.89 37.53 26.12
CA SER A 247 9.63 38.83 26.78
C SER A 247 10.40 40.00 26.16
N ASN A 248 11.48 39.72 25.42
CA ASN A 248 12.33 40.71 24.78
C ASN A 248 12.00 40.86 23.28
N GLY A 249 10.94 40.20 22.81
CA GLY A 249 10.47 40.25 21.43
C GLY A 249 11.25 39.37 20.44
N GLN A 250 12.18 38.52 20.92
CA GLN A 250 12.97 37.63 20.06
C GLN A 250 12.24 36.31 19.81
N LEU A 251 12.19 35.87 18.55
CA LEU A 251 11.62 34.58 18.17
C LEU A 251 12.45 33.43 18.75
N LYS A 252 11.78 32.47 19.40
CA LYS A 252 12.40 31.24 19.91
C LYS A 252 12.06 30.04 19.05
N HIS A 253 13.06 29.19 18.87
CA HIS A 253 12.85 27.90 18.22
C HIS A 253 11.99 26.98 19.09
N LEU A 254 11.21 26.14 18.42
CA LEU A 254 10.49 25.04 19.01
C LEU A 254 11.38 23.80 18.88
N TYR A 255 11.95 23.34 19.99
CA TYR A 255 12.94 22.26 19.99
C TYR A 255 12.28 20.90 20.18
N ALA A 256 12.84 19.89 19.52
CA ALA A 256 12.63 18.49 19.87
C ALA A 256 13.93 17.67 19.74
N VAL A 257 13.88 16.45 20.27
CA VAL A 257 14.95 15.46 20.14
C VAL A 257 14.49 14.36 19.20
N TYR A 258 15.41 13.87 18.38
CA TYR A 258 15.21 12.75 17.46
C TYR A 258 16.25 11.67 17.72
N TYR A 259 15.77 10.45 17.96
CA TYR A 259 16.59 9.26 18.09
C TYR A 259 16.35 8.39 16.84
N PRO A 260 17.31 8.33 15.90
CA PRO A 260 17.19 7.47 14.74
C PRO A 260 17.00 6.01 15.16
N GLN A 261 15.98 5.35 14.61
CA GLN A 261 15.78 3.91 14.78
C GLN A 261 16.81 3.19 13.90
N SER A 262 18.01 2.99 14.44
CA SER A 262 19.13 2.33 13.77
C SER A 262 19.83 1.40 14.77
N THR A 263 20.22 0.21 14.31
CA THR A 263 21.08 -0.72 15.06
C THR A 263 22.57 -0.48 14.78
N ASP A 264 22.90 0.44 13.89
CA ASP A 264 24.27 0.82 13.55
C ASP A 264 24.94 1.59 14.71
N GLN A 265 25.76 0.88 15.47
CA GLN A 265 26.57 1.42 16.57
C GLN A 265 27.76 2.26 16.07
N GLU A 266 28.12 2.14 14.79
CA GLU A 266 29.23 2.85 14.15
C GLU A 266 28.73 4.00 13.25
N MET A 267 27.54 4.54 13.56
CA MET A 267 26.94 5.61 12.77
C MET A 267 27.89 6.81 12.66
N THR A 268 28.14 7.24 11.42
CA THR A 268 28.97 8.42 11.12
C THR A 268 28.21 9.73 11.42
N GLN A 269 28.95 10.81 11.69
CA GLN A 269 28.34 12.13 11.91
C GLN A 269 27.54 12.61 10.69
N GLU A 270 28.07 12.42 9.48
CA GLU A 270 27.43 12.81 8.23
C GLU A 270 26.09 12.08 8.03
N ARG A 271 26.03 10.79 8.41
CA ARG A 271 24.79 10.02 8.38
C ARG A 271 23.76 10.56 9.37
N LEU A 272 24.18 10.88 10.60
CA LEU A 272 23.31 11.47 11.61
C LEU A 272 22.79 12.86 11.19
N ASP A 273 23.65 13.70 10.61
CA ASP A 273 23.29 15.01 10.09
C ASP A 273 22.20 14.90 9.01
N THR A 274 22.40 14.00 8.05
CA THR A 274 21.44 13.72 6.98
C THR A 274 20.09 13.23 7.53
N LEU A 275 20.12 12.31 8.50
CA LEU A 275 18.90 11.78 9.11
C LEU A 275 18.13 12.87 9.89
N THR A 276 18.87 13.72 10.60
CA THR A 276 18.29 14.82 11.40
C THR A 276 17.67 15.90 10.51
N GLU A 277 18.33 16.24 9.40
CA GLU A 277 17.82 17.22 8.43
C GLU A 277 16.55 16.73 7.74
N ASN A 278 16.58 15.49 7.21
CA ASN A 278 15.40 14.87 6.61
C ASN A 278 14.22 14.73 7.60
N GLU A 279 14.50 14.54 8.88
CA GLU A 279 13.45 14.44 9.90
C GLU A 279 12.91 15.81 10.31
N LEU A 280 13.76 16.84 10.36
CA LEU A 280 13.33 18.22 10.59
C LEU A 280 12.39 18.68 9.47
N GLU A 281 12.72 18.41 8.21
CA GLU A 281 11.89 18.77 7.04
C GLU A 281 10.47 18.19 7.08
N LYS A 282 10.28 17.03 7.71
CA LYS A 282 8.94 16.41 7.87
C LYS A 282 8.09 17.06 8.96
N ARG A 283 8.71 17.85 9.84
CA ARG A 283 8.10 18.45 11.03
C ARG A 283 7.93 19.98 10.89
N VAL A 284 8.26 20.54 9.72
CA VAL A 284 8.12 21.96 9.34
C VAL A 284 7.04 22.26 8.30
#